data_AF-A0A3S4V8A4-F1
#
_entry.id   AF-A0A3S4V8A4-F1
#
_cell.length_a   1.000
_cell.length_b   1.000
_cell.length_c   1.000
_cell.angle_alpha   90.00
_cell.angle_beta   90.00
_cell.angle_gamma   90.00
#
_symmetry.space_group_name_H-M   'P 1'
#
loop_
_entity.id
_entity.type
_entity.pdbx_description
1 polymer ?
#
loop_
_entity_poly.entity_id
_entity_poly.type
_entity_poly.pdbx_seq_one_letter_code
_entity_poly.pdbx_strand_id
1 'polypeptide(L)'
;MTEARGTTSSRAVLGVVFLLVLGFSYSEEIVSGVFELIGQADNEEWRIALIVVDLAIQAGVAALKRSIGRADGSPPRLWRAWWLGFVIVMGADLVLLGLTDSPPVWVDVLSSTLFAAALTVLMTTSLNADPLTLFSSSRRARTPVDWRRVRAIVPLMVGVFACYLAATIYIDYFDVDVVRALDPETAAEVEQLPLTEQLAIKTQLCSGAVAPAYFQQIVAIIPLLLLTLGVEFNYFRRTLEDPAQRAATAATVTLLSLALVAALSTLPWVGQGCDEILAAWHEYLAFIVTVQGVFTGLATLVWVLVASTPDRADTAP
;
A
#
# COMPACT_ATOMS: atom_id res chain seq x y z
N MET A 1 -32.54 0.94 -16.78
CA MET A 1 -32.23 -0.15 -15.82
C MET A 1 -30.81 -0.70 -15.94
N THR A 2 -30.25 -0.81 -17.15
CA THR A 2 -28.86 -1.24 -17.43
C THR A 2 -27.79 -0.25 -16.92
N GLU A 3 -28.03 1.05 -17.03
CA GLU A 3 -27.11 2.11 -16.59
C GLU A 3 -26.90 2.12 -15.05
N ALA A 4 -27.97 1.92 -14.28
CA ALA A 4 -27.92 1.81 -12.82
C ALA A 4 -27.17 0.56 -12.31
N ARG A 5 -27.14 -0.53 -13.10
CA ARG A 5 -26.34 -1.74 -12.78
C ARG A 5 -24.84 -1.49 -13.02
N GLY A 6 -24.50 -0.77 -14.09
CA GLY A 6 -23.11 -0.43 -14.43
C GLY A 6 -22.44 0.48 -13.39
N THR A 7 -23.17 1.47 -12.87
CA THR A 7 -22.65 2.38 -11.82
C THR A 7 -22.46 1.68 -10.48
N THR A 8 -23.37 0.77 -10.11
CA THR A 8 -23.28 -0.02 -8.87
C THR A 8 -22.09 -0.98 -8.89
N SER A 9 -21.87 -1.68 -10.01
CA SER A 9 -20.68 -2.54 -10.18
C SER A 9 -19.39 -1.72 -10.07
N SER A 10 -19.34 -0.56 -10.70
CA SER A 10 -18.15 0.30 -10.70
C SER A 10 -17.76 0.79 -9.31
N ARG A 11 -18.74 1.23 -8.50
CA ARG A 11 -18.50 1.63 -7.11
C ARG A 11 -18.04 0.46 -6.25
N ALA A 12 -18.61 -0.73 -6.46
CA ALA A 12 -18.23 -1.91 -5.71
C ALA A 12 -16.80 -2.38 -6.03
N VAL A 13 -16.41 -2.35 -7.32
CA VAL A 13 -15.04 -2.63 -7.75
C VAL A 13 -14.05 -1.62 -7.15
N LEU A 14 -14.37 -0.33 -7.20
CA LEU A 14 -13.57 0.72 -6.56
C LEU A 14 -13.41 0.46 -5.05
N GLY A 15 -14.51 0.15 -4.36
CA GLY A 15 -14.50 -0.17 -2.94
C GLY A 15 -13.62 -1.37 -2.60
N VAL A 16 -13.67 -2.45 -3.38
CA VAL A 16 -12.78 -3.62 -3.19
C VAL A 16 -11.32 -3.21 -3.33
N VAL A 17 -10.97 -2.46 -4.38
CA VAL A 17 -9.59 -2.05 -4.62
C VAL A 17 -9.08 -1.17 -3.47
N PHE A 18 -9.85 -0.16 -3.07
CA PHE A 18 -9.46 0.76 -1.99
C PHE A 18 -9.39 0.07 -0.63
N LEU A 19 -10.38 -0.77 -0.30
CA LEU A 19 -10.37 -1.50 0.97
C LEU A 19 -9.17 -2.43 1.09
N LEU A 20 -8.74 -3.09 0.01
CA LEU A 20 -7.60 -4.00 0.07
C LEU A 20 -6.24 -3.30 -0.07
N VAL A 21 -6.13 -2.24 -0.87
CA VAL A 21 -4.84 -1.54 -1.13
C VAL A 21 -4.54 -0.46 -0.10
N LEU A 22 -5.56 0.21 0.43
CA LEU A 22 -5.39 1.32 1.38
C LEU A 22 -5.94 0.98 2.77
N GLY A 23 -7.01 0.20 2.86
CA GLY A 23 -7.58 -0.20 4.15
C GLY A 23 -6.75 -1.31 4.79
N PHE A 24 -6.68 -2.46 4.11
CA PHE A 24 -6.08 -3.67 4.62
C PHE A 24 -4.55 -3.59 4.67
N SER A 25 -3.91 -3.04 3.63
CA SER A 25 -2.44 -2.93 3.61
C SER A 25 -1.85 -1.95 4.63
N TYR A 26 -2.69 -1.13 5.28
CA TYR A 26 -2.28 -0.16 6.29
C TYR A 26 -3.08 -0.32 7.61
N SER A 27 -3.79 -1.43 7.79
CA SER A 27 -4.69 -1.59 8.94
C SER A 27 -3.91 -1.61 10.25
N GLU A 28 -2.74 -2.25 10.27
CA GLU A 28 -1.83 -2.27 11.41
C GLU A 28 -1.39 -0.86 11.79
N GLU A 29 -0.91 -0.07 10.83
CA GLU A 29 -0.44 1.30 11.02
C GLU A 29 -1.53 2.25 11.47
N ILE A 30 -2.73 2.10 10.91
CA ILE A 30 -3.88 2.92 11.30
C ILE A 30 -4.28 2.57 12.73
N VAL A 31 -4.34 1.29 13.09
CA VAL A 31 -4.75 0.86 14.43
C VAL A 31 -3.70 1.22 15.47
N SER A 32 -2.43 0.89 15.22
CA SER A 32 -1.32 1.20 16.15
C SER A 32 -1.17 2.70 16.36
N GLY A 33 -1.19 3.49 15.28
CA GLY A 33 -1.12 4.95 15.36
C GLY A 33 -2.30 5.58 16.11
N VAL A 34 -3.51 5.03 15.99
CA VAL A 34 -4.67 5.48 16.78
C VAL A 34 -4.48 5.18 18.27
N PHE A 35 -3.97 3.99 18.62
CA PHE A 35 -3.71 3.62 20.02
C PHE A 35 -2.58 4.45 20.63
N GLU A 36 -1.54 4.76 19.86
CA GLU A 36 -0.48 5.68 20.27
C GLU A 36 -1.02 7.08 20.54
N LEU A 37 -1.87 7.61 19.64
CA LEU A 37 -2.46 8.95 19.78
C LEU A 37 -3.33 9.10 21.05
N ILE A 38 -3.97 8.03 21.50
CA ILE A 38 -4.79 8.03 22.74
C ILE A 38 -3.99 7.64 23.99
N GLY A 39 -2.66 7.47 23.88
CA GLY A 39 -1.78 7.13 25.00
C GLY A 39 -1.92 5.68 25.48
N GLN A 40 -2.29 4.76 24.60
CA GLN A 40 -2.47 3.32 24.89
C GLN A 40 -1.54 2.43 24.06
N ALA A 41 -0.38 2.95 23.63
CA ALA A 41 0.60 2.21 22.83
C ALA A 41 1.07 0.91 23.51
N ASP A 42 1.25 0.93 24.84
CA ASP A 42 1.76 -0.21 25.61
C ASP A 42 0.72 -1.31 25.86
N ASN A 43 -0.55 -1.11 25.45
CA ASN A 43 -1.62 -2.06 25.73
C ASN A 43 -1.77 -3.09 24.61
N GLU A 44 -1.66 -4.38 24.92
CA GLU A 44 -1.88 -5.49 23.95
C GLU A 44 -3.28 -5.47 23.28
N GLU A 45 -4.23 -4.69 23.81
CA GLU A 45 -5.56 -4.49 23.23
C GLU A 45 -5.55 -4.00 21.78
N TRP A 46 -4.52 -3.26 21.33
CA TRP A 46 -4.41 -2.81 19.94
C TRP A 46 -4.34 -4.01 18.96
N ARG A 47 -3.74 -5.13 19.39
CA ARG A 47 -3.67 -6.37 18.60
C ARG A 47 -5.04 -6.98 18.36
N ILE A 48 -5.92 -6.93 19.36
CA ILE A 48 -7.32 -7.38 19.24
C ILE A 48 -8.08 -6.45 18.31
N ALA A 49 -7.89 -5.13 18.46
CA ALA A 49 -8.50 -4.13 17.59
C ALA A 49 -8.10 -4.33 16.12
N LEU A 50 -6.83 -4.64 15.85
CA LEU A 50 -6.33 -4.95 14.51
C LEU A 50 -7.11 -6.12 13.87
N ILE A 51 -7.21 -7.25 14.56
CA ILE A 51 -7.95 -8.42 14.07
C ILE A 51 -9.42 -8.06 13.77
N VAL A 52 -10.05 -7.24 14.62
CA VAL A 52 -11.43 -6.80 14.42
C VAL A 52 -11.55 -5.90 13.18
N VAL A 53 -10.61 -4.98 12.98
CA VAL A 53 -10.56 -4.09 11.80
C VAL A 53 -10.37 -4.91 10.53
N ASP A 54 -9.43 -5.86 10.52
CA ASP A 54 -9.18 -6.74 9.38
C ASP A 54 -10.40 -7.58 9.03
N LEU A 55 -11.05 -8.19 10.03
CA LEU A 55 -12.31 -8.91 9.83
C LEU A 55 -13.41 -8.00 9.27
N ALA A 56 -13.51 -6.76 9.73
CA ALA A 56 -14.50 -5.80 9.23
C ALA A 56 -14.22 -5.41 7.77
N ILE A 57 -12.95 -5.17 7.42
CA ILE A 57 -12.52 -4.89 6.05
C ILE A 57 -12.83 -6.08 5.14
N GLN A 58 -12.47 -7.30 5.54
CA GLN A 58 -12.72 -8.51 4.76
C GLN A 58 -14.22 -8.82 4.61
N ALA A 59 -15.02 -8.54 5.64
CA ALA A 59 -16.48 -8.63 5.56
C ALA A 59 -17.05 -7.62 4.56
N GLY A 60 -16.53 -6.39 4.55
CA GLY A 60 -16.84 -5.37 3.55
C GLY A 60 -16.49 -5.83 2.13
N VAL A 61 -15.28 -6.34 1.92
CA VAL A 61 -14.81 -6.89 0.64
C VAL A 61 -15.71 -8.05 0.18
N ALA A 62 -16.08 -8.96 1.08
CA ALA A 62 -17.00 -10.06 0.78
C ALA A 62 -18.39 -9.56 0.36
N ALA A 63 -18.91 -8.52 1.01
CA ALA A 63 -20.18 -7.90 0.65
C ALA A 63 -20.12 -7.24 -0.74
N LEU A 64 -19.04 -6.50 -1.03
CA LEU A 64 -18.81 -5.88 -2.33
C LEU A 64 -18.61 -6.91 -3.44
N LYS A 65 -17.87 -8.00 -3.20
CA LYS A 65 -17.75 -9.14 -4.13
C LYS A 65 -19.11 -9.71 -4.53
N ARG A 66 -20.04 -9.87 -3.56
CA ARG A 66 -21.42 -10.30 -3.85
C ARG A 66 -22.16 -9.28 -4.72
N SER A 67 -21.98 -7.99 -4.45
CA SER A 67 -22.56 -6.90 -5.25
C SER A 67 -22.06 -6.95 -6.70
N ILE A 68 -20.75 -7.11 -6.91
CA ILE A 68 -20.13 -7.24 -8.23
C ILE A 68 -20.73 -8.44 -8.99
N GLY A 69 -20.84 -9.60 -8.34
CA GLY A 69 -21.42 -10.79 -8.98
C GLY A 69 -22.85 -10.57 -9.46
N ARG A 70 -23.70 -9.99 -8.60
CA ARG A 70 -25.09 -9.65 -8.96
C ARG A 70 -25.16 -8.65 -10.11
N ALA A 71 -24.27 -7.65 -10.13
CA ALA A 71 -24.25 -6.63 -11.16
C ALA A 71 -23.73 -7.16 -12.51
N ASP A 72 -22.77 -8.09 -12.49
CA ASP A 72 -22.23 -8.80 -13.66
C ASP A 72 -23.23 -9.84 -14.23
N GLY A 73 -24.39 -10.05 -13.60
CA GLY A 73 -25.40 -11.02 -14.03
C GLY A 73 -24.95 -12.49 -13.93
N SER A 74 -23.86 -12.74 -13.20
CA SER A 74 -23.26 -14.07 -13.03
C SER A 74 -23.34 -14.51 -11.56
N PRO A 75 -23.55 -15.80 -11.25
CA PRO A 75 -23.46 -16.26 -9.87
C PRO A 75 -22.06 -15.96 -9.33
N PRO A 76 -21.94 -15.52 -8.07
CA PRO A 76 -20.65 -15.16 -7.51
C PRO A 76 -19.78 -16.42 -7.44
N ARG A 77 -18.63 -16.38 -8.14
CA ARG A 77 -17.72 -17.50 -8.34
C ARG A 77 -16.41 -17.30 -7.59
N LEU A 78 -15.57 -18.33 -7.55
CA LEU A 78 -14.23 -18.29 -6.93
C LEU A 78 -14.25 -18.07 -5.41
N TRP A 79 -15.38 -18.31 -4.73
CA TRP A 79 -15.46 -18.23 -3.25
C TRP A 79 -14.49 -19.17 -2.54
N ARG A 80 -14.19 -20.34 -3.11
CA ARG A 80 -13.19 -21.26 -2.51
C ARG A 80 -11.79 -20.64 -2.50
N ALA A 81 -11.39 -20.02 -3.61
CA ALA A 81 -10.10 -19.33 -3.70
C ALA A 81 -10.08 -18.05 -2.85
N TRP A 82 -11.20 -17.34 -2.77
CA TRP A 82 -11.36 -16.18 -1.88
C TRP A 82 -11.20 -16.58 -0.42
N TRP A 83 -11.86 -17.65 0.03
CA TRP A 83 -11.72 -18.17 1.39
C TRP A 83 -10.31 -18.64 1.69
N LEU A 84 -9.62 -19.25 0.71
CA LEU A 84 -8.22 -19.63 0.86
C LEU A 84 -7.34 -18.38 1.11
N GLY A 85 -7.50 -17.34 0.30
CA GLY A 85 -6.77 -16.08 0.50
C GLY A 85 -7.08 -15.45 1.85
N PHE A 86 -8.35 -15.43 2.26
CA PHE A 86 -8.79 -14.91 3.57
C PHE A 86 -8.13 -15.66 4.73
N VAL A 87 -8.17 -17.01 4.70
CA VAL A 87 -7.58 -17.84 5.76
C VAL A 87 -6.06 -17.65 5.83
N ILE A 88 -5.39 -17.52 4.69
CA ILE A 88 -3.94 -17.30 4.67
C ILE A 88 -3.59 -15.95 5.27
N VAL A 89 -4.28 -14.88 4.86
CA VAL A 89 -4.04 -13.52 5.37
C VAL A 89 -4.32 -13.45 6.87
N MET A 90 -5.54 -13.78 7.31
CA MET A 90 -5.90 -13.74 8.73
C MET A 90 -5.03 -14.68 9.58
N GLY A 91 -4.68 -15.84 9.03
CA GLY A 91 -3.81 -16.80 9.72
C GLY A 91 -2.38 -16.27 9.86
N ALA A 92 -1.87 -15.59 8.84
CA ALA A 92 -0.57 -14.95 8.90
C ALA A 92 -0.58 -13.77 9.88
N ASP A 93 -1.65 -12.97 9.96
CA ASP A 93 -1.78 -11.88 10.95
C ASP A 93 -1.72 -12.44 12.36
N LEU A 94 -2.50 -13.49 12.65
CA LEU A 94 -2.50 -14.16 13.95
C LEU A 94 -1.14 -14.76 14.32
N VAL A 95 -0.41 -15.30 13.34
CA VAL A 95 0.93 -15.84 13.57
C VAL A 95 1.91 -14.70 13.86
N LEU A 96 1.92 -13.64 13.05
CA LEU A 96 2.81 -12.48 13.27
C LEU A 96 2.57 -11.82 14.62
N LEU A 97 1.30 -11.64 15.02
CA LEU A 97 0.93 -11.11 16.34
C LEU A 97 1.42 -11.98 17.51
N GLY A 98 1.70 -13.26 17.28
CA GLY A 98 2.19 -14.20 18.28
C GLY A 98 3.69 -14.47 18.20
N LEU A 99 4.41 -13.93 17.20
CA LEU A 99 5.86 -14.02 17.13
C LEU A 99 6.50 -13.04 18.12
N THR A 100 7.75 -13.34 18.49
CA THR A 100 8.60 -12.43 19.27
C THR A 100 8.88 -11.16 18.49
N ASP A 101 9.10 -10.03 19.18
CA ASP A 101 9.24 -8.68 18.60
C ASP A 101 10.37 -8.51 17.55
N SER A 102 11.22 -9.52 17.35
CA SER A 102 12.29 -9.51 16.34
C SER A 102 12.50 -10.89 15.73
N PRO A 103 11.61 -11.35 14.83
CA PRO A 103 11.85 -12.57 14.07
C PRO A 103 13.08 -12.39 13.15
N PRO A 104 13.71 -13.48 12.69
CA PRO A 104 14.79 -13.37 11.72
C PRO A 104 14.29 -12.80 10.39
N VAL A 105 15.04 -11.88 9.77
CA VAL A 105 14.73 -11.20 8.48
C VAL A 105 14.12 -12.11 7.40
N TRP A 106 14.58 -13.37 7.28
CA TRP A 106 14.04 -14.29 6.26
C TRP A 106 12.58 -14.68 6.53
N VAL A 107 12.15 -14.70 7.79
CA VAL A 107 10.76 -14.91 8.20
C VAL A 107 9.90 -13.73 7.76
N ASP A 108 10.37 -12.50 7.94
CA ASP A 108 9.64 -11.29 7.55
C ASP A 108 9.52 -11.12 6.04
N VAL A 109 10.59 -11.45 5.30
CA VAL A 109 10.54 -11.48 3.84
C VAL A 109 9.57 -12.57 3.36
N LEU A 110 9.57 -13.74 4.00
CA LEU A 110 8.66 -14.83 3.64
C LEU A 110 7.21 -14.48 3.96
N SER A 111 6.94 -13.89 5.13
CA SER A 111 5.60 -13.46 5.54
C SER A 111 5.10 -12.36 4.60
N SER A 112 5.91 -11.32 4.32
CA SER A 112 5.60 -10.26 3.35
C SER A 112 5.25 -10.81 1.96
N THR A 113 6.00 -11.81 1.49
CA THR A 113 5.74 -12.48 0.21
C THR A 113 4.42 -13.26 0.25
N LEU A 114 4.17 -13.98 1.34
CA LEU A 114 2.95 -14.75 1.53
C LEU A 114 1.71 -13.84 1.59
N PHE A 115 1.80 -12.73 2.33
CA PHE A 115 0.76 -11.71 2.42
C PHE A 115 0.46 -11.09 1.06
N ALA A 116 1.47 -10.63 0.33
CA ALA A 116 1.28 -10.05 -0.99
C ALA A 116 0.63 -11.05 -1.96
N ALA A 117 1.05 -12.32 -1.93
CA ALA A 117 0.47 -13.37 -2.76
C ALA A 117 -1.00 -13.66 -2.38
N ALA A 118 -1.30 -13.78 -1.09
CA ALA A 118 -2.64 -14.05 -0.61
C ALA A 118 -3.59 -12.87 -0.86
N LEU A 119 -3.11 -11.63 -0.66
CA LEU A 119 -3.84 -10.41 -0.98
C LEU A 119 -4.08 -10.25 -2.48
N THR A 120 -3.13 -10.68 -3.33
CA THR A 120 -3.34 -10.76 -4.78
C THR A 120 -4.47 -11.74 -5.14
N VAL A 121 -4.51 -12.91 -4.50
CA VAL A 121 -5.61 -13.88 -4.67
C VAL A 121 -6.93 -13.28 -4.18
N LEU A 122 -6.95 -12.61 -3.03
CA LEU A 122 -8.13 -11.93 -2.51
C LEU A 122 -8.62 -10.84 -3.45
N MET A 123 -7.73 -9.98 -3.94
CA MET A 123 -8.06 -8.89 -4.87
C MET A 123 -8.66 -9.44 -6.17
N THR A 124 -7.94 -10.32 -6.86
CA THR A 124 -8.39 -10.91 -8.13
C THR A 124 -9.73 -11.63 -8.00
N THR A 125 -9.86 -12.48 -6.97
CA THR A 125 -11.10 -13.24 -6.75
C THR A 125 -12.24 -12.33 -6.31
N SER A 126 -11.99 -11.27 -5.53
CA SER A 126 -13.02 -10.27 -5.14
C SER A 126 -13.57 -9.50 -6.33
N LEU A 127 -12.75 -9.26 -7.34
CA LEU A 127 -13.16 -8.70 -8.63
C LEU A 127 -13.81 -9.74 -9.57
N ASN A 128 -14.13 -10.93 -9.06
CA ASN A 128 -14.66 -12.07 -9.82
C ASN A 128 -13.79 -12.42 -11.03
N ALA A 129 -12.47 -12.38 -10.88
CA ALA A 129 -11.52 -12.72 -11.94
C ALA A 129 -10.61 -13.88 -11.51
N ASP A 130 -10.35 -14.83 -12.42
CA ASP A 130 -9.47 -15.98 -12.15
C ASP A 130 -7.99 -15.55 -12.11
N PRO A 131 -7.30 -15.63 -10.95
CA PRO A 131 -5.87 -15.27 -10.84
C PRO A 131 -4.98 -16.12 -11.74
N LEU A 132 -5.39 -17.33 -12.09
CA LEU A 132 -4.61 -18.23 -12.96
C LEU A 132 -4.48 -17.71 -14.40
N THR A 133 -5.25 -16.69 -14.77
CA THR A 133 -5.04 -15.97 -16.03
C THR A 133 -3.67 -15.28 -16.09
N LEU A 134 -3.00 -15.00 -14.97
CA LEU A 134 -1.62 -14.51 -14.96
C LEU A 134 -0.64 -15.51 -15.58
N PHE A 135 -0.87 -16.81 -15.40
CA PHE A 135 0.10 -17.85 -15.75
C PHE A 135 -0.28 -18.66 -17.00
N SER A 136 -1.48 -18.45 -17.55
CA SER A 136 -2.02 -19.31 -18.60
C SER A 136 -2.62 -18.51 -19.76
N SER A 137 -1.96 -18.56 -20.92
CA SER A 137 -2.45 -17.98 -22.18
C SER A 137 -3.78 -18.61 -22.62
N SER A 138 -3.96 -19.92 -22.40
CA SER A 138 -5.20 -20.62 -22.73
C SER A 138 -6.37 -20.15 -21.86
N ARG A 139 -6.15 -19.84 -20.57
CA ARG A 139 -7.16 -19.22 -19.71
C ARG A 139 -7.47 -17.79 -20.15
N ARG A 140 -6.46 -16.98 -20.49
CA ARG A 140 -6.66 -15.61 -21.01
C ARG A 140 -7.56 -15.61 -22.26
N ALA A 141 -7.37 -16.59 -23.15
CA ALA A 141 -8.19 -16.74 -24.36
C ALA A 141 -9.64 -17.14 -24.06
N ARG A 142 -9.88 -18.00 -23.05
CA ARG A 142 -11.23 -18.45 -22.66
C ARG A 142 -12.01 -17.40 -21.86
N THR A 143 -11.32 -16.64 -21.01
CA THR A 143 -11.92 -15.64 -20.11
C THR A 143 -11.20 -14.29 -20.26
N PRO A 144 -11.42 -13.57 -21.37
CA PRO A 144 -10.73 -12.30 -21.63
C PRO A 144 -11.12 -11.19 -20.64
N VAL A 145 -12.33 -11.23 -20.10
CA VAL A 145 -12.79 -10.28 -19.05
C VAL A 145 -11.96 -10.45 -17.78
N ASP A 146 -11.76 -11.69 -17.33
CA ASP A 146 -10.95 -12.01 -16.14
C ASP A 146 -9.52 -11.49 -16.33
N TRP A 147 -8.94 -11.76 -17.49
CA TRP A 147 -7.61 -11.24 -17.82
C TRP A 147 -7.56 -9.71 -17.77
N ARG A 148 -8.59 -9.01 -18.29
CA ARG A 148 -8.64 -7.54 -18.23
C ARG A 148 -8.70 -6.98 -16.80
N ARG A 149 -9.37 -7.68 -15.88
CA ARG A 149 -9.44 -7.28 -14.46
C ARG A 149 -8.15 -7.60 -13.72
N VAL A 150 -7.61 -8.80 -13.93
CA VAL A 150 -6.35 -9.24 -13.31
C VAL A 150 -5.18 -8.37 -13.78
N ARG A 151 -5.05 -8.11 -15.08
CA ARG A 151 -3.99 -7.24 -15.61
C ARG A 151 -4.06 -5.82 -15.05
N ALA A 152 -5.24 -5.33 -14.66
CA ALA A 152 -5.40 -3.97 -14.16
C ALA A 152 -4.79 -3.79 -12.78
N ILE A 153 -4.86 -4.82 -11.93
CA ILE A 153 -4.41 -4.75 -10.53
C ILE A 153 -2.95 -5.12 -10.33
N VAL A 154 -2.28 -5.74 -11.31
CA VAL A 154 -0.90 -6.23 -11.15
C VAL A 154 0.06 -5.14 -10.63
N PRO A 155 0.09 -3.92 -11.19
CA PRO A 155 0.96 -2.87 -10.67
C PRO A 155 0.69 -2.51 -9.21
N LEU A 156 -0.57 -2.51 -8.78
CA LEU A 156 -0.95 -2.25 -7.40
C LEU A 156 -0.41 -3.33 -6.46
N MET A 157 -0.48 -4.60 -6.87
CA MET A 157 0.01 -5.71 -6.04
C MET A 157 1.54 -5.73 -5.95
N VAL A 158 2.24 -5.26 -6.99
CA VAL A 158 3.70 -5.01 -6.91
C VAL A 158 3.99 -3.90 -5.89
N GLY A 159 3.21 -2.83 -5.89
CA GLY A 159 3.32 -1.77 -4.89
C GLY A 159 3.05 -2.26 -3.46
N VAL A 160 2.00 -3.05 -3.25
CA VAL A 160 1.67 -3.66 -1.96
C VAL A 160 2.80 -4.58 -1.47
N PHE A 161 3.37 -5.39 -2.35
CA PHE A 161 4.54 -6.21 -2.00
C PHE A 161 5.73 -5.34 -1.58
N ALA A 162 6.00 -4.27 -2.32
CA ALA A 162 7.05 -3.31 -1.95
C ALA A 162 6.75 -2.60 -0.62
N CYS A 163 5.48 -2.37 -0.28
CA CYS A 163 5.05 -1.84 1.01
C CYS A 163 5.46 -2.79 2.15
N TYR A 164 5.10 -4.07 2.04
CA TYR A 164 5.44 -5.06 3.08
C TYR A 164 6.96 -5.24 3.22
N LEU A 165 7.69 -5.25 2.10
CA LEU A 165 9.16 -5.26 2.16
C LEU A 165 9.73 -3.99 2.79
N ALA A 166 9.14 -2.82 2.54
CA ALA A 166 9.55 -1.58 3.17
C ALA A 166 9.32 -1.62 4.68
N ALA A 167 8.19 -2.21 5.12
CA ALA A 167 7.91 -2.42 6.54
C ALA A 167 8.98 -3.30 7.19
N THR A 168 9.31 -4.45 6.58
CA THR A 168 10.42 -5.31 7.02
C THR A 168 11.74 -4.55 7.09
N ILE A 169 12.09 -3.80 6.03
CA ILE A 169 13.34 -3.00 6.01
C ILE A 169 13.33 -1.99 7.16
N TYR A 170 12.20 -1.35 7.42
CA TYR A 170 12.12 -0.33 8.45
C TYR A 170 12.35 -0.91 9.84
N ILE A 171 11.70 -2.03 10.15
CA ILE A 171 11.81 -2.70 11.45
C ILE A 171 13.21 -3.30 11.64
N ASP A 172 13.80 -3.91 10.61
CA ASP A 172 15.04 -4.67 10.75
C ASP A 172 16.32 -3.84 10.59
N TYR A 173 16.27 -2.73 9.83
CA TYR A 173 17.47 -1.97 9.45
C TYR A 173 17.50 -0.52 9.94
N PHE A 174 16.34 0.12 10.16
CA PHE A 174 16.35 1.43 10.79
C PHE A 174 16.29 1.27 12.31
N ASP A 175 17.00 2.16 13.00
CA ASP A 175 16.96 2.18 14.45
C ASP A 175 15.63 2.83 14.86
N VAL A 176 14.68 1.99 15.25
CA VAL A 176 13.34 2.39 15.68
C VAL A 176 13.40 3.18 17.00
N ASP A 177 14.44 2.97 17.81
CA ASP A 177 14.68 3.60 19.11
C ASP A 177 15.43 4.93 19.00
N VAL A 178 15.68 5.43 17.77
CA VAL A 178 16.29 6.74 17.56
C VAL A 178 15.48 7.81 18.25
N VAL A 179 16.18 8.61 19.06
CA VAL A 179 15.62 9.76 19.75
C VAL A 179 15.31 10.82 18.71
N ARG A 180 14.03 10.91 18.33
CA ARG A 180 13.51 11.88 17.36
C ARG A 180 13.17 13.22 18.01
N ALA A 181 12.84 13.21 19.29
CA ALA A 181 12.69 14.38 20.14
C ALA A 181 13.35 14.11 21.49
N LEU A 182 14.12 15.08 21.98
CA LEU A 182 14.64 15.02 23.35
C LEU A 182 13.48 15.30 24.31
N ASP A 183 13.46 14.59 25.44
CA ASP A 183 12.57 14.97 26.53
C ASP A 183 12.96 16.38 27.04
N PRO A 184 12.03 17.14 27.64
CA PRO A 184 12.27 18.53 28.01
C PRO A 184 13.46 18.74 28.95
N GLU A 185 13.81 17.74 29.77
CA GLU A 185 14.93 17.80 30.70
C GLU A 185 16.25 17.64 29.94
N THR A 186 16.38 16.60 29.11
CA THR A 186 17.55 16.39 28.25
C THR A 186 17.73 17.51 27.22
N ALA A 187 16.64 18.04 26.66
CA ALA A 187 16.68 19.18 25.74
C ALA A 187 17.29 20.42 26.43
N ALA A 188 16.85 20.72 27.65
CA ALA A 188 17.37 21.84 28.43
C ALA A 188 18.84 21.65 28.86
N GLU A 189 19.28 20.41 29.08
CA GLU A 189 20.68 20.09 29.32
C GLU A 189 21.54 20.29 28.06
N VAL A 190 21.06 19.80 26.91
CA VAL A 190 21.75 19.97 25.62
C VAL A 190 21.84 21.45 25.24
N GLU A 191 20.79 22.25 25.43
CA GLU A 191 20.82 23.69 25.15
C GLU A 191 21.87 24.47 25.96
N GLN A 192 22.29 23.95 27.11
CA GLN A 192 23.33 24.56 27.95
C GLN A 192 24.76 24.27 27.47
N LEU A 193 24.95 23.31 26.56
CA LEU A 193 26.27 22.92 26.07
C LEU A 193 26.81 23.94 25.03
N PRO A 194 28.13 24.01 24.82
CA PRO A 194 28.69 24.74 23.68
C PRO A 194 28.15 24.22 22.35
N LEU A 195 27.88 25.11 21.39
CA LEU A 195 27.25 24.78 20.10
C LEU A 195 27.87 23.56 19.38
N THR A 196 29.19 23.39 19.47
CA THR A 196 29.90 22.27 18.84
C THR A 196 29.58 20.93 19.48
N GLU A 197 29.41 20.90 20.82
CA GLU A 197 29.00 19.72 21.58
C GLU A 197 27.51 19.43 21.37
N GLN A 198 26.67 20.48 21.31
CA GLN A 198 25.26 20.33 20.94
C GLN A 198 25.08 19.62 19.60
N LEU A 199 25.82 20.07 18.58
CA LEU A 199 25.78 19.48 17.24
C LEU A 199 26.26 18.03 17.25
N ALA A 200 27.31 17.71 18.01
CA ALA A 200 27.82 16.35 18.12
C ALA A 200 26.81 15.41 18.78
N ILE A 201 26.22 15.82 19.91
CA ILE A 201 25.23 15.04 20.65
C ILE A 201 23.95 14.86 19.85
N LYS A 202 23.42 15.93 19.25
CA LYS A 202 22.25 15.83 18.36
C LYS A 202 22.55 14.91 17.17
N THR A 203 23.74 15.01 16.55
CA THR A 203 24.09 14.09 15.45
C THR A 203 24.14 12.63 15.90
N GLN A 204 24.61 12.35 17.12
CA GLN A 204 24.70 11.00 17.65
C GLN A 204 23.35 10.45 18.14
N LEU A 205 22.52 11.27 18.78
CA LEU A 205 21.22 10.85 19.31
C LEU A 205 20.16 10.71 18.22
N CYS A 206 20.21 11.56 17.19
CA CYS A 206 19.27 11.49 16.08
C CYS A 206 19.83 10.69 14.87
N SER A 207 20.91 9.90 15.02
CA SER A 207 21.44 9.03 13.95
C SER A 207 20.69 7.71 13.87
N GLY A 208 20.15 7.34 12.70
CA GLY A 208 19.49 6.04 12.46
C GLY A 208 18.09 6.14 11.83
N ALA A 209 17.52 7.35 11.81
CA ALA A 209 16.28 7.68 11.12
C ALA A 209 16.43 7.64 9.58
N VAL A 210 15.29 7.58 8.87
CA VAL A 210 15.27 7.65 7.40
C VAL A 210 15.91 8.97 6.94
N ALA A 211 16.92 8.88 6.07
CA ALA A 211 17.67 10.04 5.63
C ALA A 211 16.76 11.11 4.99
N PRO A 212 16.82 12.40 5.38
CA PRO A 212 15.98 13.45 4.78
C PRO A 212 16.15 13.58 3.26
N ALA A 213 17.34 13.24 2.75
CA ALA A 213 17.63 13.19 1.32
C ALA A 213 16.74 12.19 0.57
N TYR A 214 16.30 11.10 1.21
CA TYR A 214 15.35 10.16 0.64
C TYR A 214 14.04 10.87 0.29
N PHE A 215 13.40 11.53 1.26
CA PHE A 215 12.13 12.21 1.02
C PHE A 215 12.23 13.36 0.02
N GLN A 216 13.36 14.07 -0.01
CA GLN A 216 13.63 15.08 -1.05
C GLN A 216 13.62 14.48 -2.46
N GLN A 217 14.25 13.31 -2.64
CA GLN A 217 14.23 12.61 -3.92
C GLN A 217 12.83 12.12 -4.27
N ILE A 218 12.08 11.62 -3.30
CA ILE A 218 10.71 11.14 -3.51
C ILE A 218 9.78 12.28 -3.97
N VAL A 219 9.88 13.46 -3.35
CA VAL A 219 9.12 14.65 -3.76
C VAL A 219 9.43 15.07 -5.19
N ALA A 220 10.62 14.79 -5.71
CA ALA A 220 10.96 15.01 -7.11
C ALA A 220 10.46 13.88 -8.05
N ILE A 221 10.56 12.63 -7.62
CA ILE A 221 10.25 11.44 -8.44
C ILE A 221 8.73 11.26 -8.64
N ILE A 222 7.92 11.44 -7.60
CA ILE A 222 6.48 11.16 -7.69
C ILE A 222 5.76 12.06 -8.72
N PRO A 223 5.96 13.40 -8.74
CA PRO A 223 5.38 14.25 -9.77
C PRO A 223 5.83 13.85 -11.18
N LEU A 224 7.09 13.44 -11.35
CA LEU A 224 7.61 12.94 -12.62
C LEU A 224 6.86 11.66 -13.05
N LEU A 225 6.65 10.70 -12.14
CA LEU A 225 5.87 9.50 -12.42
C LEU A 225 4.42 9.83 -12.81
N LEU A 226 3.77 10.75 -12.10
CA LEU A 226 2.41 11.21 -12.43
C LEU A 226 2.35 11.84 -13.83
N LEU A 227 3.33 12.68 -14.18
CA LEU A 227 3.41 13.32 -15.48
C LEU A 227 3.68 12.31 -16.59
N THR A 228 4.65 11.42 -16.42
CA THR A 228 4.97 10.36 -17.39
C THR A 228 3.77 9.43 -17.62
N LEU A 229 3.13 8.94 -16.55
CA LEU A 229 1.95 8.09 -16.69
C LEU A 229 0.80 8.85 -17.37
N GLY A 230 0.48 10.05 -16.89
CA GLY A 230 -0.67 10.83 -17.34
C GLY A 230 -0.53 11.37 -18.76
N VAL A 231 0.60 11.99 -19.06
CA VAL A 231 0.85 12.71 -20.32
C VAL A 231 1.51 11.81 -21.35
N GLU A 232 2.68 11.23 -21.04
CA GLU A 232 3.49 10.52 -22.04
C GLU A 232 2.85 9.20 -22.47
N PHE A 233 2.31 8.45 -21.51
CA PHE A 233 1.67 7.17 -21.79
C PHE A 233 0.16 7.25 -22.02
N ASN A 234 -0.43 8.45 -21.89
CA ASN A 234 -1.88 8.69 -21.95
C ASN A 234 -2.66 7.66 -21.10
N TYR A 235 -2.06 7.23 -19.98
CA TYR A 235 -2.49 6.06 -19.22
C TYR A 235 -3.90 6.24 -18.71
N PHE A 236 -4.24 7.44 -18.21
CA PHE A 236 -5.53 7.75 -17.64
C PHE A 236 -6.67 7.64 -18.64
N ARG A 237 -6.44 7.98 -19.92
CA ARG A 237 -7.49 7.87 -20.95
C ARG A 237 -7.66 6.42 -21.41
N ARG A 238 -6.56 5.68 -21.52
CA ARG A 238 -6.54 4.27 -21.97
C ARG A 238 -7.15 3.29 -20.96
N THR A 239 -7.33 3.71 -19.72
CA THR A 239 -7.79 2.86 -18.61
C THR A 239 -9.22 3.14 -18.16
N LEU A 240 -10.00 3.86 -18.96
CA LEU A 240 -11.40 4.18 -18.66
C LEU A 240 -12.41 3.16 -19.20
N GLU A 241 -11.99 2.07 -19.84
CA GLU A 241 -12.93 1.15 -20.48
C GLU A 241 -13.65 0.23 -19.49
N ASP A 242 -12.90 -0.38 -18.56
CA ASP A 242 -13.42 -1.36 -17.61
C ASP A 242 -13.43 -0.81 -16.16
N PRO A 243 -14.43 -1.14 -15.33
CA PRO A 243 -14.47 -0.72 -13.93
C PRO A 243 -13.21 -1.06 -13.13
N ALA A 244 -12.58 -2.22 -13.37
CA ALA A 244 -11.36 -2.61 -12.68
C ALA A 244 -10.16 -1.77 -13.10
N GLN A 245 -10.09 -1.36 -14.38
CA GLN A 245 -9.07 -0.44 -14.85
C GLN A 245 -9.26 0.95 -14.24
N ARG A 246 -10.49 1.47 -14.22
CA ARG A 246 -10.80 2.76 -13.58
C ARG A 246 -10.44 2.74 -12.09
N ALA A 247 -10.82 1.68 -11.39
CA ALA A 247 -10.50 1.53 -9.97
C ALA A 247 -9.00 1.43 -9.74
N ALA A 248 -8.29 0.67 -10.58
CA ALA A 248 -6.85 0.54 -10.45
C ALA A 248 -6.13 1.87 -10.73
N THR A 249 -6.53 2.58 -11.77
CA THR A 249 -6.00 3.91 -12.10
C THR A 249 -6.29 4.92 -11.00
N ALA A 250 -7.51 4.93 -10.45
CA ALA A 250 -7.86 5.77 -9.32
C ALA A 250 -6.97 5.45 -8.11
N ALA A 251 -6.79 4.16 -7.78
CA ALA A 251 -5.93 3.74 -6.68
C ALA A 251 -4.45 4.11 -6.90
N THR A 252 -3.93 3.94 -8.12
CA THR A 252 -2.55 4.36 -8.47
C THR A 252 -2.36 5.86 -8.26
N VAL A 253 -3.29 6.69 -8.77
CA VAL A 253 -3.20 8.15 -8.60
C VAL A 253 -3.33 8.53 -7.12
N THR A 254 -4.28 7.94 -6.40
CA THR A 254 -4.45 8.18 -4.97
C THR A 254 -3.19 7.80 -4.19
N LEU A 255 -2.59 6.63 -4.47
CA LEU A 255 -1.35 6.19 -3.82
C LEU A 255 -0.19 7.15 -4.10
N LEU A 256 0.01 7.55 -5.36
CA LEU A 256 1.06 8.51 -5.71
C LEU A 256 0.82 9.86 -5.03
N SER A 257 -0.44 10.33 -4.96
CA SER A 257 -0.77 11.56 -4.25
C SER A 257 -0.55 11.45 -2.74
N LEU A 258 -0.96 10.35 -2.10
CA LEU A 258 -0.73 10.10 -0.69
C LEU A 258 0.77 10.02 -0.37
N ALA A 259 1.53 9.31 -1.21
CA ALA A 259 2.98 9.24 -1.11
C ALA A 259 3.64 10.61 -1.25
N LEU A 260 3.17 11.46 -2.16
CA LEU A 260 3.69 12.82 -2.28
C LEU A 260 3.37 13.66 -1.03
N VAL A 261 2.14 13.58 -0.52
CA VAL A 261 1.75 14.30 0.71
C VAL A 261 2.58 13.83 1.90
N ALA A 262 2.77 12.52 2.04
CA ALA A 262 3.57 11.94 3.12
C ALA A 262 5.06 12.30 3.02
N ALA A 263 5.62 12.36 1.80
CA ALA A 263 6.98 12.83 1.60
C ALA A 263 7.11 14.34 1.85
N LEU A 264 6.11 15.14 1.47
CA LEU A 264 6.12 16.59 1.71
C LEU A 264 5.98 16.92 3.19
N SER A 265 5.22 16.14 3.96
CA SER A 265 5.07 16.39 5.40
C SER A 265 6.37 16.16 6.18
N THR A 266 7.36 15.46 5.60
CA THR A 266 8.68 15.25 6.20
C THR A 266 9.70 16.33 5.84
N LEU A 267 9.47 17.15 4.81
CA LEU A 267 10.44 18.15 4.32
C LEU A 267 10.64 19.42 5.18
N PRO A 268 9.64 19.96 5.91
CA PRO A 268 9.84 21.15 6.74
C PRO A 268 10.92 20.98 7.82
N TRP A 269 11.31 19.73 8.10
CA TRP A 269 12.12 19.31 9.24
C TRP A 269 13.57 18.97 8.85
N VAL A 270 14.00 19.28 7.61
CA VAL A 270 15.34 18.96 7.11
C VAL A 270 16.41 19.73 7.91
N GLY A 271 17.30 19.00 8.58
CA GLY A 271 18.55 19.54 9.13
C GLY A 271 18.47 20.15 10.53
N GLN A 272 17.37 19.95 11.26
CA GLN A 272 17.27 20.33 12.67
C GLN A 272 17.23 19.06 13.50
N GLY A 273 18.41 18.62 13.96
CA GLY A 273 18.50 17.52 14.92
C GLY A 273 17.64 17.80 16.16
N CYS A 274 16.86 16.79 16.52
CA CYS A 274 16.16 16.56 17.78
C CYS A 274 15.17 17.61 18.30
N ASP A 275 14.76 18.62 17.52
CA ASP A 275 13.61 19.46 17.89
C ASP A 275 12.62 19.61 16.71
N GLU A 276 11.44 19.01 16.92
CA GLU A 276 10.26 18.86 16.06
C GLU A 276 10.33 17.85 14.89
N ILE A 277 11.01 16.72 15.06
CA ILE A 277 10.88 15.61 14.09
C ILE A 277 9.55 14.87 14.30
N LEU A 278 8.92 14.50 13.19
CA LEU A 278 7.79 13.58 13.09
C LEU A 278 7.91 12.44 14.11
N ALA A 279 6.83 12.18 14.85
CA ALA A 279 6.73 11.00 15.69
C ALA A 279 7.07 9.72 14.88
N ALA A 280 7.67 8.72 15.53
CA ALA A 280 8.19 7.51 14.87
C ALA A 280 7.14 6.85 13.94
N TRP A 281 5.88 6.82 14.38
CA TRP A 281 4.76 6.31 13.56
C TRP A 281 4.59 7.07 12.24
N HIS A 282 4.78 8.39 12.24
CA HIS A 282 4.61 9.19 11.03
C HIS A 282 5.79 8.99 10.07
N GLU A 283 7.02 8.93 10.58
CA GLU A 283 8.19 8.60 9.75
C GLU A 283 8.04 7.22 9.10
N TYR A 284 7.64 6.22 9.89
CA TYR A 284 7.34 4.87 9.42
C TYR A 284 6.29 4.87 8.32
N LEU A 285 5.11 5.47 8.58
CA LEU A 285 4.01 5.55 7.62
C LEU A 285 4.44 6.29 6.35
N ALA A 286 5.15 7.41 6.48
CA ALA A 286 5.64 8.17 5.33
C ALA A 286 6.59 7.33 4.48
N PHE A 287 7.53 6.63 5.11
CA PHE A 287 8.46 5.74 4.42
C PHE A 287 7.72 4.65 3.63
N ILE A 288 6.87 3.84 4.27
CA ILE A 288 6.20 2.72 3.58
C ILE A 288 5.24 3.19 2.48
N VAL A 289 4.48 4.28 2.71
CA VAL A 289 3.55 4.84 1.70
C VAL A 289 4.35 5.36 0.49
N THR A 290 5.49 6.01 0.73
CA THR A 290 6.34 6.49 -0.37
C THR A 290 6.94 5.37 -1.20
N VAL A 291 7.42 4.29 -0.55
CA VAL A 291 7.89 3.09 -1.27
C VAL A 291 6.74 2.47 -2.09
N GLN A 292 5.58 2.25 -1.49
CA GLN A 292 4.43 1.70 -2.21
C GLN A 292 4.03 2.56 -3.40
N GLY A 293 3.95 3.89 -3.23
CA GLY A 293 3.60 4.83 -4.29
C GLY A 293 4.58 4.75 -5.46
N VAL A 294 5.89 4.85 -5.19
CA VAL A 294 6.94 4.81 -6.22
C VAL A 294 6.93 3.47 -6.96
N PHE A 295 6.90 2.34 -6.25
CA PHE A 295 6.89 1.02 -6.89
C PHE A 295 5.59 0.76 -7.66
N THR A 296 4.44 1.24 -7.17
CA THR A 296 3.18 1.19 -7.93
C THR A 296 3.30 1.98 -9.24
N GLY A 297 3.85 3.20 -9.19
CA GLY A 297 4.03 4.05 -10.35
C GLY A 297 4.99 3.44 -11.38
N LEU A 298 6.16 2.98 -10.94
CA LEU A 298 7.16 2.31 -11.78
C LEU A 298 6.61 1.01 -12.38
N ALA A 299 5.97 0.17 -11.56
CA ALA A 299 5.33 -1.06 -12.05
C ALA A 299 4.26 -0.74 -13.07
N THR A 300 3.48 0.34 -12.89
CA THR A 300 2.46 0.77 -13.86
C THR A 300 3.12 1.17 -15.18
N LEU A 301 4.23 1.90 -15.14
CA LEU A 301 4.98 2.34 -16.32
C LEU A 301 5.51 1.14 -17.12
N VAL A 302 6.23 0.23 -16.44
CA VAL A 302 6.74 -1.01 -17.03
C VAL A 302 5.58 -1.85 -17.58
N TRP A 303 4.47 -1.93 -16.84
CA TRP A 303 3.32 -2.72 -17.22
C TRP A 303 2.63 -2.17 -18.47
N VAL A 304 2.52 -0.85 -18.61
CA VAL A 304 2.01 -0.23 -19.85
C VAL A 304 2.91 -0.59 -21.02
N LEU A 305 4.24 -0.54 -20.87
CA LEU A 305 5.17 -0.90 -21.94
C LEU A 305 5.06 -2.37 -22.38
N VAL A 306 4.87 -3.29 -21.44
CA VAL A 306 4.87 -4.73 -21.72
C VAL A 306 3.49 -5.27 -22.09
N ALA A 307 2.42 -4.74 -21.48
CA ALA A 307 1.08 -5.31 -21.55
C ALA A 307 0.06 -4.47 -22.33
N SER A 308 0.38 -3.22 -22.71
CA SER A 308 -0.50 -2.45 -23.59
C SER A 308 -0.30 -2.85 -25.05
N THR A 309 -1.41 -3.06 -25.76
CA THR A 309 -1.38 -3.14 -27.23
C THR A 309 -1.33 -1.71 -27.77
N PRO A 310 -0.51 -1.42 -28.81
CA PRO A 310 -0.50 -0.12 -29.46
C PRO A 310 -1.92 0.29 -29.85
N ASP A 311 -2.21 1.60 -29.82
CA ASP A 311 -3.49 2.12 -30.31
C ASP A 311 -3.73 1.50 -31.70
N ARG A 312 -4.81 0.72 -31.85
CA ARG A 312 -5.27 0.31 -33.17
C ARG A 312 -5.59 1.63 -33.87
N ALA A 313 -4.71 2.08 -34.76
CA ALA A 313 -5.06 3.09 -35.74
C ALA A 313 -6.33 2.56 -36.39
N ASP A 314 -7.43 3.29 -36.23
CA ASP A 314 -8.71 2.97 -36.83
C ASP A 314 -8.48 2.69 -38.32
N THR A 315 -8.44 1.42 -38.71
CA THR A 315 -8.77 1.03 -40.07
C THR A 315 -10.28 1.14 -40.14
N ALA A 316 -10.75 2.38 -40.31
CA ALA A 316 -12.07 2.62 -40.86
C ALA A 316 -12.09 2.07 -42.30
N PRO A 317 -13.17 1.39 -42.73
CA PRO A 317 -13.38 1.05 -44.13
C PRO A 317 -13.57 2.29 -45.00
#